data_AF-A0A2E0ERC2-F1
#
_entry.id   AF-A0A2E0ERC2-F1
#
_cell.length_a   1.000
_cell.length_b   1.000
_cell.length_c   1.000
_cell.angle_alpha   90.00
_cell.angle_beta   90.00
_cell.angle_gamma   90.00
#
_symmetry.space_group_name_H-M   'P 1'
#
loop_
_entity.id
_entity.type
_entity.pdbx_description
1 polymer ?
#
loop_
_entity_poly.entity_id
_entity_poly.type
_entity_poly.pdbx_seq_one_letter_code
_entity_poly.pdbx_strand_id
1 'polypeptide(L)'
;ISIVDPIFTIPALILVASAIKTRKRKFSFFAIGWIIFYLSLGFIQYDRALSAAHELAKSRGHDAELITLKPSFGNIILWKSIYKHDDNFYVDAIRTATSSTGCIGESIAEFDYELHIPRLNIDSQQAKDIERFRWFSQDYLGFDKEKNLVTDIRYSMIPNQIEPMWGLLIDENMDVSAHAIWWTGRDLDQTQLDLFKDMLSGKKCKITL
;
A
#
# COMPACT_ATOMS: atom_id res chain seq x y z
N ILE A 1 11.00 4.03 0.67
CA ILE A 1 11.22 2.93 1.64
C ILE A 1 9.89 2.47 2.20
N SER A 2 9.77 1.21 2.64
CA SER A 2 8.57 0.73 3.34
C SER A 2 8.32 1.52 4.63
N ILE A 3 7.06 1.62 5.05
CA ILE A 3 6.68 2.23 6.34
C ILE A 3 7.46 1.54 7.47
N VAL A 4 7.52 0.22 7.42
CA VAL A 4 8.35 -0.60 8.28
C VAL A 4 9.36 -1.32 7.40
N ASP A 5 10.62 -0.92 7.49
CA ASP A 5 11.72 -1.47 6.71
C ASP A 5 12.86 -1.96 7.64
N PRO A 6 12.81 -3.23 8.08
CA PRO A 6 13.85 -3.80 8.95
C PRO A 6 15.21 -3.89 8.24
N ILE A 7 15.22 -4.10 6.92
CA ILE A 7 16.45 -4.18 6.12
C ILE A 7 17.15 -2.82 6.12
N PHE A 8 16.41 -1.72 6.03
CA PHE A 8 16.97 -0.38 6.19
C PHE A 8 17.39 -0.10 7.64
N THR A 9 16.45 -0.27 8.58
CA THR A 9 16.52 0.31 9.93
C THR A 9 17.47 -0.47 10.84
N ILE A 10 17.42 -1.81 10.85
CA ILE A 10 18.22 -2.62 11.79
C ILE A 10 19.72 -2.47 11.53
N PRO A 11 20.25 -2.60 10.30
CA PRO A 11 21.67 -2.40 10.04
C PRO A 11 22.13 -0.97 10.37
N ALA A 12 21.32 0.04 10.04
CA ALA A 12 21.62 1.43 10.40
C ALA A 12 21.76 1.60 11.91
N LEU A 13 20.82 1.07 12.70
CA LEU A 13 20.86 1.10 14.16
C LEU A 13 22.08 0.36 14.73
N ILE A 14 22.40 -0.83 14.22
CA ILE A 14 23.57 -1.60 14.66
C ILE A 14 24.88 -0.82 14.41
N LEU A 15 25.01 -0.19 13.23
CA LEU A 15 26.18 0.60 12.88
C LEU A 15 26.30 1.86 13.75
N VAL A 16 25.20 2.56 14.01
CA VAL A 16 25.16 3.72 14.91
C VAL A 16 25.50 3.32 16.35
N ALA A 17 24.89 2.26 16.88
CA ALA A 17 25.18 1.76 18.22
C ALA A 17 26.66 1.33 18.35
N SER A 18 27.21 0.69 17.32
CA SER A 18 28.62 0.30 17.25
C SER A 18 29.55 1.52 17.22
N ALA A 19 29.18 2.59 16.50
CA ALA A 19 29.91 3.84 16.49
C ALA A 19 29.96 4.49 17.88
N ILE A 20 28.82 4.53 18.59
CA ILE A 20 28.72 5.07 19.95
C ILE A 20 29.56 4.24 20.93
N LYS A 21 29.42 2.91 20.89
CA LYS A 21 30.10 1.99 21.83
C LYS A 21 31.62 1.98 21.63
N THR A 22 32.08 1.95 20.38
CA THR A 22 33.51 1.82 20.07
C THR A 22 34.22 3.16 19.89
N ARG A 23 33.47 4.26 19.75
CA ARG A 23 33.96 5.61 19.40
C ARG A 23 34.77 5.66 18.10
N LYS A 24 34.67 4.64 17.23
CA LYS A 24 35.37 4.58 15.95
C LYS A 24 34.55 5.23 14.84
N ARG A 25 35.09 6.29 14.22
CA ARG A 25 34.44 7.01 13.09
C ARG A 25 34.09 6.12 11.90
N LYS A 26 34.80 4.99 11.70
CA LYS A 26 34.54 4.05 10.60
C LYS A 26 33.10 3.54 10.60
N PHE A 27 32.51 3.26 11.76
CA PHE A 27 31.12 2.79 11.84
C PHE A 27 30.11 3.86 11.43
N SER A 28 30.38 5.14 11.72
CA SER A 28 29.55 6.26 11.24
C SER A 28 29.58 6.35 9.71
N PHE A 29 30.76 6.20 9.09
CA PHE A 29 30.88 6.16 7.63
C PHE A 29 30.12 4.99 7.01
N PHE A 30 30.19 3.80 7.61
CA PHE A 30 29.41 2.66 7.15
C PHE A 30 27.90 2.89 7.32
N ALA A 31 27.45 3.52 8.41
CA ALA A 31 26.04 3.83 8.62
C ALA A 31 25.52 4.80 7.54
N ILE A 32 26.25 5.89 7.30
CA ILE A 32 25.91 6.87 6.26
C ILE A 32 25.94 6.21 4.87
N GLY A 33 26.99 5.43 4.59
CA GLY A 33 27.11 4.70 3.33
C GLY A 33 25.94 3.74 3.10
N TRP A 34 25.52 3.00 4.13
CA TRP A 34 24.35 2.13 4.08
C TRP A 34 23.06 2.89 3.78
N ILE A 35 22.83 4.00 4.49
CA ILE A 35 21.63 4.83 4.30
C ILE A 35 21.57 5.37 2.86
N ILE A 36 22.67 5.97 2.38
CA ILE A 36 22.75 6.53 1.02
C ILE A 36 22.56 5.42 -0.01
N PHE A 37 23.24 4.28 0.16
CA PHE A 37 23.13 3.14 -0.75
C PHE A 37 21.68 2.63 -0.84
N TYR A 38 21.03 2.39 0.30
CA TYR A 38 19.69 1.84 0.34
C TYR A 38 18.64 2.80 -0.23
N LEU A 39 18.74 4.10 0.09
CA LEU A 39 17.84 5.11 -0.47
C LEU A 39 18.03 5.28 -1.98
N SER A 40 19.27 5.26 -2.46
CA SER A 40 19.59 5.32 -3.90
C SER A 40 19.02 4.11 -4.64
N LEU A 41 19.19 2.92 -4.07
CA LEU A 41 18.60 1.69 -4.62
C LEU A 41 17.07 1.78 -4.64
N GLY A 42 16.46 2.28 -3.55
CA GLY A 42 15.01 2.50 -3.48
C GLY A 42 14.49 3.46 -4.54
N PHE A 43 15.24 4.52 -4.86
CA PHE A 43 14.89 5.48 -5.92
C PHE A 43 14.90 4.82 -7.30
N ILE A 44 15.94 4.05 -7.62
CA ILE A 44 16.04 3.30 -8.89
C ILE A 44 14.88 2.30 -9.02
N GLN A 45 14.53 1.62 -7.93
CA GLN A 45 13.48 0.61 -7.91
C GLN A 45 12.09 1.24 -8.03
N TYR A 46 11.88 2.43 -7.45
CA TYR A 46 10.65 3.19 -7.62
C TYR A 46 10.42 3.55 -9.10
N ASP A 47 11.44 4.07 -9.79
CA ASP A 47 11.34 4.45 -11.20
C ASP A 47 11.02 3.26 -12.12
N ARG A 48 11.66 2.10 -11.85
CA ARG A 48 11.35 0.83 -12.53
C ARG A 48 9.93 0.36 -12.26
N ALA A 49 9.46 0.48 -11.02
CA ALA A 49 8.11 0.09 -10.64
C ALA A 49 7.08 1.00 -11.33
N LEU A 50 7.35 2.31 -11.40
CA LEU A 50 6.48 3.29 -12.04
C LEU A 50 6.34 3.06 -13.54
N SER A 51 7.47 2.84 -14.22
CA SER A 51 7.47 2.53 -15.65
C SER A 51 6.67 1.25 -15.94
N ALA A 52 6.93 0.18 -15.17
CA ALA A 52 6.20 -1.08 -15.29
C ALA A 52 4.70 -0.94 -14.98
N ALA A 53 4.33 -0.10 -14.01
CA ALA A 53 2.94 0.12 -13.65
C ALA A 53 2.15 0.80 -14.77
N HIS A 54 2.75 1.81 -15.41
CA HIS A 54 2.18 2.45 -16.59
C HIS A 54 2.05 1.48 -17.77
N GLU A 55 3.04 0.63 -18.00
CA GLU A 55 2.97 -0.39 -19.07
C GLU A 55 1.85 -1.40 -18.80
N LEU A 56 1.72 -1.84 -17.55
CA LEU A 56 0.64 -2.75 -17.16
C LEU A 56 -0.75 -2.09 -17.33
N ALA A 57 -0.92 -0.83 -16.94
CA ALA A 57 -2.16 -0.09 -17.18
C ALA A 57 -2.47 0.03 -18.68
N LYS A 58 -1.48 0.43 -19.49
CA LYS A 58 -1.61 0.53 -20.95
C LYS A 58 -1.94 -0.81 -21.61
N SER A 59 -1.39 -1.91 -21.10
CA SER A 59 -1.68 -3.26 -21.61
C SER A 59 -3.15 -3.65 -21.45
N ARG A 60 -3.86 -3.04 -20.49
CA ARG A 60 -5.31 -3.17 -20.28
C ARG A 60 -6.13 -2.17 -21.11
N GLY A 61 -5.47 -1.28 -21.85
CA GLY A 61 -6.11 -0.16 -22.53
C GLY A 61 -6.49 0.99 -21.61
N HIS A 62 -6.01 1.00 -20.36
CA HIS A 62 -6.31 2.05 -19.38
C HIS A 62 -5.33 3.21 -19.53
N ASP A 63 -5.84 4.43 -19.33
CA ASP A 63 -5.01 5.60 -19.06
C ASP A 63 -5.07 5.90 -17.55
N ALA A 64 -3.91 5.88 -16.90
CA ALA A 64 -3.83 6.01 -15.45
C ALA A 64 -3.81 7.49 -15.06
N GLU A 65 -4.96 8.02 -14.64
CA GLU A 65 -5.12 9.42 -14.21
C GLU A 65 -4.25 9.76 -13.01
N LEU A 66 -4.15 8.79 -12.09
CA LEU A 66 -3.39 8.87 -10.87
C LEU A 66 -2.74 7.52 -10.63
N ILE A 67 -1.46 7.51 -10.27
CA ILE A 67 -0.73 6.31 -9.94
C ILE A 67 0.09 6.49 -8.67
N THR A 68 -0.03 5.54 -7.75
CA THR A 68 0.69 5.52 -6.48
C THR A 68 1.36 4.17 -6.31
N LEU A 69 2.62 4.22 -5.87
CA LEU A 69 3.40 3.04 -5.54
C LEU A 69 3.74 3.03 -4.06
N LYS A 70 3.59 1.87 -3.44
CA LYS A 70 3.97 1.62 -2.05
C LYS A 70 4.85 0.38 -2.00
N PRO A 71 6.09 0.48 -1.51
CA PRO A 71 6.89 -0.71 -1.28
C PRO A 71 6.19 -1.58 -0.23
N SER A 72 6.17 -2.89 -0.49
CA SER A 72 5.58 -3.87 0.44
C SER A 72 6.41 -4.01 1.71
N PHE A 73 5.84 -4.71 2.69
CA PHE A 73 6.43 -4.83 4.01
C PHE A 73 7.91 -5.28 3.96
N GLY A 74 8.77 -4.50 4.59
CA GLY A 74 10.16 -4.86 4.87
C GLY A 74 11.13 -4.88 3.68
N ASN A 75 10.75 -4.42 2.50
CA ASN A 75 11.64 -4.48 1.33
C ASN A 75 11.35 -3.39 0.28
N ILE A 76 12.28 -3.22 -0.66
CA ILE A 76 12.18 -2.31 -1.84
C ILE A 76 12.18 -3.09 -3.17
N ILE A 77 11.80 -4.37 -3.12
CA ILE A 77 11.80 -5.29 -4.27
C ILE A 77 10.38 -5.43 -4.81
N LEU A 78 9.39 -5.61 -3.93
CA LEU A 78 8.00 -5.82 -4.30
C LEU A 78 7.18 -4.60 -3.89
N TRP A 79 6.43 -4.06 -4.85
CA TRP A 79 5.68 -2.82 -4.74
C TRP A 79 4.20 -3.09 -4.99
N LYS A 80 3.32 -2.52 -4.16
CA LYS A 80 1.91 -2.34 -4.48
C LYS A 80 1.79 -1.15 -5.42
N SER A 81 1.17 -1.37 -6.57
CA SER A 81 0.78 -0.36 -7.54
C SER A 81 -0.71 -0.13 -7.43
N ILE A 82 -1.11 1.12 -7.41
CA ILE A 82 -2.50 1.54 -7.34
C ILE A 82 -2.66 2.62 -8.39
N TYR A 83 -3.56 2.41 -9.35
CA TYR A 83 -3.91 3.47 -10.27
C TYR A 83 -5.42 3.62 -10.39
N LYS A 84 -5.85 4.84 -10.72
CA LYS A 84 -7.25 5.17 -10.99
C LYS A 84 -7.50 5.19 -12.50
N HIS A 85 -8.62 4.60 -12.92
CA HIS A 85 -9.14 4.66 -14.28
C HIS A 85 -10.66 4.45 -14.23
N ASP A 86 -11.45 5.32 -14.87
CA ASP A 86 -12.92 5.25 -14.94
C ASP A 86 -13.58 4.96 -13.58
N ASP A 87 -13.31 5.81 -12.57
CA ASP A 87 -13.84 5.71 -11.20
C ASP A 87 -13.54 4.38 -10.47
N ASN A 88 -12.55 3.62 -10.96
CA ASN A 88 -12.08 2.40 -10.33
C ASN A 88 -10.60 2.51 -9.98
N PHE A 89 -10.25 1.99 -8.81
CA PHE A 89 -8.87 1.73 -8.44
C PHE A 89 -8.48 0.31 -8.84
N TYR A 90 -7.35 0.20 -9.49
CA TYR A 90 -6.71 -1.05 -9.86
C TYR A 90 -5.47 -1.25 -9.01
N VAL A 91 -5.40 -2.38 -8.32
CA VAL A 91 -4.33 -2.74 -7.42
C VAL A 91 -3.57 -3.94 -7.96
N ASP A 92 -2.27 -3.76 -8.18
CA ASP A 92 -1.38 -4.81 -8.68
C ASP A 92 -0.11 -4.86 -7.84
N ALA A 93 0.64 -5.95 -7.94
CA ALA A 93 2.00 -5.98 -7.42
C ALA A 93 3.03 -5.93 -8.55
N ILE A 94 4.11 -5.18 -8.34
CA ILE A 94 5.23 -5.07 -9.26
C ILE A 94 6.49 -5.46 -8.52
N ARG A 95 7.16 -6.47 -9.04
CA ARG A 95 8.45 -6.94 -8.53
C ARG A 95 9.55 -6.31 -9.35
N THR A 96 10.32 -5.42 -8.75
CA THR A 96 11.52 -4.81 -9.32
C THR A 96 12.74 -5.51 -8.74
N ALA A 97 13.49 -6.26 -9.54
CA ALA A 97 14.78 -6.82 -9.14
C ALA A 97 15.83 -6.59 -10.23
N THR A 98 16.29 -7.64 -10.91
CA THR A 98 17.08 -7.52 -12.14
C THR A 98 16.24 -7.06 -13.33
N SER A 99 14.98 -7.50 -13.38
CA SER A 99 13.92 -7.05 -14.28
C SER A 99 12.66 -6.71 -13.50
N SER A 100 11.70 -6.07 -14.17
CA SER A 100 10.37 -5.80 -13.63
C SER A 100 9.41 -6.92 -14.03
N THR A 101 8.63 -7.44 -13.08
CA THR A 101 7.53 -8.35 -13.39
C THR A 101 6.25 -7.95 -12.67
N GLY A 102 5.13 -8.05 -13.39
CA GLY A 102 3.79 -7.77 -12.89
C GLY A 102 3.12 -9.01 -12.29
N CYS A 103 2.40 -8.77 -11.21
CA CYS A 103 1.48 -9.67 -10.53
C CYS A 103 0.08 -9.03 -10.59
N ILE A 104 -0.81 -9.59 -11.41
CA ILE A 104 -2.20 -9.11 -11.50
C ILE A 104 -2.83 -9.20 -10.11
N GLY A 105 -3.51 -8.13 -9.73
CA GLY A 105 -4.30 -8.09 -8.52
C GLY A 105 -5.77 -7.87 -8.77
N GLU A 106 -6.34 -6.99 -7.97
CA GLU A 106 -7.78 -6.78 -7.82
C GLU A 106 -8.13 -5.33 -8.16
N SER A 107 -9.42 -5.06 -8.33
CA SER A 107 -9.93 -3.71 -8.54
C SER A 107 -11.11 -3.44 -7.63
N ILE A 108 -11.31 -2.17 -7.28
CA ILE A 108 -12.41 -1.71 -6.44
C ILE A 108 -12.89 -0.36 -6.95
N ALA A 109 -14.21 -0.14 -6.93
CA ALA A 109 -14.79 1.16 -7.24
C ALA A 109 -14.33 2.20 -6.20
N GLU A 110 -14.10 3.42 -6.65
CA GLU A 110 -13.90 4.56 -5.76
C GLU A 110 -15.16 4.78 -4.91
N PHE A 111 -14.96 5.12 -3.64
CA PHE A 111 -16.07 5.31 -2.71
C PHE A 111 -16.91 6.54 -3.08
N ASP A 112 -18.14 6.25 -3.48
CA ASP A 112 -19.25 7.19 -3.63
C ASP A 112 -20.35 6.98 -2.57
N TYR A 113 -20.89 8.07 -2.02
CA TYR A 113 -21.92 8.01 -0.98
C TYR A 113 -23.25 7.44 -1.49
N GLU A 114 -23.71 7.89 -2.66
CA GLU A 114 -25.01 7.50 -3.21
C GLU A 114 -24.99 6.02 -3.64
N LEU A 115 -23.86 5.55 -4.15
CA LEU A 115 -23.69 4.17 -4.58
C LEU A 115 -23.54 3.20 -3.40
N HIS A 116 -22.74 3.57 -2.39
CA HIS A 116 -22.31 2.63 -1.35
C HIS A 116 -23.10 2.71 -0.05
N ILE A 117 -23.49 3.92 0.38
CA ILE A 117 -24.20 4.16 1.64
C ILE A 117 -25.34 5.21 1.49
N PRO A 118 -26.31 4.96 0.59
CA PRO A 118 -27.33 5.94 0.20
C PRO A 118 -28.27 6.38 1.32
N ARG A 119 -28.36 5.65 2.43
CA ARG A 119 -29.24 5.95 3.55
C ARG A 119 -28.52 6.69 4.68
N LEU A 120 -27.19 6.81 4.61
CA LEU A 120 -26.45 7.57 5.59
C LEU A 120 -26.84 9.05 5.50
N ASN A 121 -27.27 9.62 6.62
CA ASN A 121 -27.49 11.05 6.71
C ASN A 121 -26.16 11.80 6.54
N ILE A 122 -26.05 12.67 5.53
CA ILE A 122 -24.82 13.43 5.22
C ILE A 122 -24.43 14.43 6.32
N ASP A 123 -25.37 14.85 7.15
CA ASP A 123 -25.12 15.73 8.30
C ASP A 123 -24.71 14.94 9.56
N SER A 124 -24.69 13.60 9.50
CA SER A 124 -24.33 12.73 10.62
C SER A 124 -22.86 12.84 11.02
N GLN A 125 -22.59 12.39 12.24
CA GLN A 125 -21.23 12.27 12.75
C GLN A 125 -20.41 11.22 11.96
N GLN A 126 -21.03 10.11 11.51
CA GLN A 126 -20.36 9.14 10.63
C GLN A 126 -19.96 9.75 9.29
N ALA A 127 -20.79 10.60 8.67
CA ALA A 127 -20.43 11.29 7.43
C ALA A 127 -19.21 12.20 7.61
N LYS A 128 -19.13 12.92 8.74
CA LYS A 128 -17.95 13.71 9.12
C LYS A 128 -16.73 12.83 9.40
N ASP A 129 -16.92 11.64 9.98
CA ASP A 129 -15.84 10.67 10.21
C ASP A 129 -15.27 10.17 8.88
N ILE A 130 -16.14 9.85 7.91
CA ILE A 130 -15.74 9.48 6.54
C ILE A 130 -14.95 10.60 5.88
N GLU A 131 -15.39 11.86 5.96
CA GLU A 131 -14.64 12.97 5.34
C GLU A 131 -13.27 13.23 6.00
N ARG A 132 -13.16 13.05 7.31
CA ARG A 132 -11.84 13.04 7.99
C ARG A 132 -10.97 11.89 7.49
N PHE A 133 -11.57 10.73 7.28
CA PHE A 133 -10.88 9.55 6.75
C PHE A 133 -10.51 9.70 5.28
N ARG A 134 -11.33 10.36 4.46
CA ARG A 134 -11.05 10.75 3.07
C ARG A 134 -9.81 11.63 3.00
N TRP A 135 -9.74 12.66 3.85
CA TRP A 135 -8.55 13.50 3.96
C TRP A 135 -7.29 12.70 4.36
N PHE A 136 -7.41 11.81 5.35
CA PHE A 136 -6.29 10.96 5.81
C PHE A 136 -5.81 9.95 4.73
N SER A 137 -6.77 9.37 4.01
CA SER A 137 -6.52 8.43 2.91
C SER A 137 -6.02 9.11 1.64
N GLN A 138 -6.05 10.44 1.58
CA GLN A 138 -5.83 11.22 0.36
C GLN A 138 -6.79 10.82 -0.76
N ASP A 139 -8.05 10.55 -0.37
CA ASP A 139 -9.14 10.15 -1.25
C ASP A 139 -9.00 8.76 -1.91
N TYR A 140 -8.09 7.92 -1.39
CA TYR A 140 -7.99 6.51 -1.78
C TYR A 140 -9.02 5.66 -1.05
N LEU A 141 -10.29 6.07 -1.13
CA LEU A 141 -11.38 5.38 -0.48
C LEU A 141 -11.99 4.31 -1.39
N GLY A 142 -12.13 3.10 -0.85
CA GLY A 142 -12.94 2.04 -1.43
C GLY A 142 -14.07 1.62 -0.47
N PHE A 143 -14.88 0.65 -0.90
CA PHE A 143 -15.97 0.13 -0.08
C PHE A 143 -16.04 -1.40 -0.12
N ASP A 144 -15.94 -2.03 1.05
CA ASP A 144 -16.25 -3.45 1.24
C ASP A 144 -17.73 -3.57 1.66
N LYS A 145 -18.55 -3.98 0.69
CA LYS A 145 -20.00 -4.08 0.83
C LYS A 145 -20.44 -5.16 1.81
N GLU A 146 -19.67 -6.23 1.99
CA GLU A 146 -20.05 -7.31 2.90
C GLU A 146 -19.97 -6.86 4.36
N LYS A 147 -19.03 -5.95 4.65
CA LYS A 147 -18.78 -5.43 6.00
C LYS A 147 -19.39 -4.04 6.24
N ASN A 148 -19.94 -3.38 5.21
CA ASN A 148 -20.24 -1.95 5.22
C ASN A 148 -19.03 -1.12 5.69
N LEU A 149 -17.88 -1.38 5.07
CA LEU A 149 -16.60 -0.84 5.50
C LEU A 149 -16.08 0.14 4.44
N VAL A 150 -15.88 1.39 4.82
CA VAL A 150 -15.14 2.38 4.02
C VAL A 150 -13.64 2.17 4.26
N THR A 151 -12.86 1.95 3.22
CA THR A 151 -11.50 1.39 3.31
C THR A 151 -10.45 2.34 2.76
N ASP A 152 -9.24 2.33 3.33
CA ASP A 152 -8.06 2.97 2.71
C ASP A 152 -7.33 1.93 1.86
N ILE A 153 -7.45 2.04 0.53
CA ILE A 153 -6.94 1.02 -0.38
C ILE A 153 -5.41 1.03 -0.50
N ARG A 154 -4.73 2.07 0.01
CA ARG A 154 -3.28 2.25 -0.13
C ARG A 154 -2.49 1.14 0.54
N TYR A 155 -3.11 0.45 1.50
CA TYR A 155 -2.43 -0.39 2.46
C TYR A 155 -3.14 -1.73 2.62
N SER A 156 -2.50 -2.79 2.15
CA SER A 156 -2.92 -4.18 2.29
C SER A 156 -1.72 -5.01 2.74
N MET A 157 -1.96 -6.14 3.41
CA MET A 157 -0.88 -7.05 3.79
C MET A 157 -0.23 -7.70 2.56
N ILE A 158 -1.03 -7.96 1.53
CA ILE A 158 -0.59 -8.52 0.25
C ILE A 158 -0.69 -7.46 -0.86
N PRO A 159 0.41 -7.15 -1.57
CA PRO A 159 0.49 -5.97 -2.43
C PRO A 159 -0.40 -6.00 -3.68
N ASN A 160 -0.85 -7.17 -4.15
CA ASN A 160 -1.80 -7.27 -5.27
C ASN A 160 -3.26 -7.47 -4.81
N GLN A 161 -3.59 -7.16 -3.55
CA GLN A 161 -4.94 -7.31 -3.02
C GLN A 161 -5.51 -5.97 -2.55
N ILE A 162 -6.85 -5.86 -2.57
CA ILE A 162 -7.62 -4.72 -2.05
C ILE A 162 -8.04 -4.90 -0.60
N GLU A 163 -7.79 -6.06 0.02
CA GLU A 163 -8.09 -6.30 1.45
C GLU A 163 -7.34 -5.28 2.33
N PRO A 164 -8.05 -4.36 3.00
CA PRO A 164 -7.46 -3.20 3.63
C PRO A 164 -6.92 -3.54 5.01
N MET A 165 -5.87 -2.83 5.43
CA MET A 165 -5.36 -2.94 6.81
C MET A 165 -6.23 -2.22 7.84
N TRP A 166 -7.06 -1.28 7.41
CA TRP A 166 -7.98 -0.51 8.25
C TRP A 166 -9.11 0.14 7.46
N GLY A 167 -10.16 0.54 8.17
CA GLY A 167 -11.29 1.27 7.62
C GLY A 167 -12.27 1.72 8.70
N LEU A 168 -13.39 2.28 8.24
CA LEU A 168 -14.51 2.70 9.07
C LEU A 168 -15.73 1.81 8.78
N LEU A 169 -16.19 1.08 9.78
CA LEU A 169 -17.47 0.37 9.71
C LEU A 169 -18.60 1.39 9.86
N ILE A 170 -19.52 1.36 8.90
CA ILE A 170 -20.66 2.27 8.81
C ILE A 170 -21.94 1.50 9.13
N ASP A 171 -22.75 2.08 9.99
CA ASP A 171 -24.12 1.60 10.26
C ASP A 171 -25.10 2.75 10.02
N GLU A 172 -25.83 2.66 8.91
CA GLU A 172 -26.77 3.67 8.45
C GLU A 172 -28.01 3.82 9.36
N ASN A 173 -28.20 2.92 10.35
CA ASN A 173 -29.34 2.94 11.26
C ASN A 173 -29.02 3.56 12.63
N MET A 174 -27.76 3.94 12.90
CA MET A 174 -27.40 4.56 14.16
C MET A 174 -27.89 6.02 14.25
N ASP A 175 -27.93 6.54 15.48
CA ASP A 175 -28.24 7.94 15.72
C ASP A 175 -27.30 8.89 14.95
N VAL A 176 -27.80 10.07 14.58
CA VAL A 176 -27.07 11.08 13.81
C VAL A 176 -25.78 11.52 14.51
N SER A 177 -25.70 11.43 15.84
CA SER A 177 -24.51 11.75 16.63
C SER A 177 -23.53 10.57 16.82
N ALA A 178 -23.89 9.36 16.39
CA ALA A 178 -23.05 8.18 16.56
C ALA A 178 -21.82 8.21 15.63
N HIS A 179 -20.68 7.78 16.16
CA HIS A 179 -19.43 7.68 15.42
C HIS A 179 -19.30 6.36 14.66
N ALA A 180 -18.58 6.39 13.54
CA ALA A 180 -18.21 5.19 12.82
C ALA A 180 -17.22 4.35 13.65
N ILE A 181 -17.26 3.03 13.51
CA ILE A 181 -16.37 2.13 14.27
C ILE A 181 -15.06 1.95 13.51
N TRP A 182 -13.94 2.26 14.17
CA TRP A 182 -12.62 1.98 13.62
C TRP A 182 -12.37 0.48 13.53
N TRP A 183 -12.05 0.00 12.34
CA TRP A 183 -11.76 -1.40 12.06
C TRP A 183 -10.34 -1.61 11.56
N THR A 184 -9.74 -2.75 11.91
CA THR A 184 -8.41 -3.17 11.43
C THR A 184 -8.42 -4.64 11.08
N GLY A 185 -7.84 -5.01 9.93
CA GLY A 185 -7.59 -6.38 9.52
C GLY A 185 -6.12 -6.52 9.14
N ARG A 186 -5.32 -7.10 10.03
CA ARG A 186 -3.86 -7.23 9.82
C ARG A 186 -3.38 -8.67 9.97
N ASP A 187 -4.32 -9.59 10.05
CA ASP A 187 -4.02 -11.00 10.17
C ASP A 187 -3.57 -11.51 8.81
N LEU A 188 -2.50 -12.32 8.84
CA LEU A 188 -1.97 -12.99 7.68
C LEU A 188 -2.05 -14.48 7.94
N ASP A 189 -2.82 -15.20 7.12
CA ASP A 189 -2.79 -16.65 7.16
C ASP A 189 -1.54 -17.21 6.43
N GLN A 190 -1.34 -18.53 6.55
CA GLN A 190 -0.21 -19.20 5.92
C GLN A 190 -0.25 -19.08 4.38
N THR A 191 -1.44 -19.09 3.79
CA THR A 191 -1.65 -18.99 2.34
C THR A 191 -1.23 -17.62 1.82
N GLN A 192 -1.61 -16.55 2.52
CA GLN A 192 -1.24 -15.17 2.22
C GLN A 192 0.27 -14.96 2.40
N LEU A 193 0.86 -15.51 3.46
CA LEU A 193 2.31 -15.47 3.67
C LEU A 193 3.08 -16.16 2.53
N ASP A 194 2.60 -17.31 2.06
CA ASP A 194 3.25 -18.03 0.98
C ASP A 194 3.06 -17.33 -0.37
N LEU A 195 1.88 -16.74 -0.61
CA LEU A 195 1.64 -15.86 -1.75
C LEU A 195 2.62 -14.66 -1.75
N PHE A 196 2.80 -14.01 -0.60
CA PHE A 196 3.75 -12.90 -0.45
C PHE A 196 5.19 -13.32 -0.80
N LYS A 197 5.65 -14.46 -0.29
CA LYS A 197 6.99 -15.01 -0.59
C LYS A 197 7.13 -15.39 -2.07
N ASP A 198 6.10 -15.96 -2.67
CA ASP A 198 6.11 -16.34 -4.08
C ASP A 198 6.13 -15.12 -5.00
N MET A 199 5.47 -14.03 -4.63
CA MET A 199 5.61 -12.74 -5.32
C MET A 199 7.01 -12.16 -5.15
N LEU A 200 7.55 -12.15 -3.92
CA LEU A 200 8.88 -11.61 -3.64
C LEU A 200 10.01 -12.39 -4.35
N SER A 201 9.87 -13.71 -4.45
CA SER A 201 10.81 -14.58 -5.18
C SER A 201 10.60 -14.57 -6.70
N GLY A 202 9.47 -14.05 -7.19
CA GLY A 202 9.13 -13.96 -8.61
C GLY A 202 8.46 -15.21 -9.19
N LYS A 203 8.07 -16.19 -8.37
CA LYS A 203 7.33 -17.38 -8.81
C LYS A 203 5.90 -17.05 -9.26
N LYS A 204 5.28 -16.04 -8.64
CA LYS A 204 3.90 -15.63 -8.93
C LYS A 204 3.80 -14.52 -9.98
N CYS A 205 4.78 -13.61 -10.05
CA CYS A 205 4.76 -12.50 -11.00
C CYS A 205 5.31 -12.95 -12.35
N LYS A 206 4.42 -13.18 -13.31
CA LYS A 206 4.76 -13.80 -14.62
C LYS A 206 4.65 -12.84 -15.80
N ILE A 207 4.08 -11.65 -15.60
CA ILE A 207 4.01 -10.65 -16.67
C ILE A 207 5.37 -9.98 -16.74
N THR A 208 6.05 -10.10 -17.87
CA THR A 208 7.26 -9.31 -18.14
C THR A 208 6.84 -7.92 -18.57
N LEU A 209 7.39 -6.91 -17.90
CA LEU A 209 7.18 -5.48 -18.13
C LEU A 209 8.58 -4.86 -18.34
#